data_AF-A0A935UFQ0-F1
#
_entry.id   AF-A0A935UFQ0-F1
#
_cell.length_a   1.000
_cell.length_b   1.000
_cell.length_c   1.000
_cell.angle_alpha   90.00
_cell.angle_beta   90.00
_cell.angle_gamma   90.00
#
_symmetry.space_group_name_H-M   'P 1'
#
loop_
_entity.id
_entity.type
_entity.pdbx_description
1 polymer ?
#
loop_
_entity_poly.entity_id
_entity_poly.type
_entity_poly.pdbx_seq_one_letter_code
_entity_poly.pdbx_strand_id
1 'polypeptide(L)'
;MERIAGINPNRFLWCCADRGISVEECASATDIAMANFDKLLAGEPSLTFNQLRKVAEYFGRGVLFFLEQGPVNDATVHSAQFRTLANQKPELSARIKALIERVEHQRTIYLTLRDEVVDGNYPHFAPPQLDGLTPKQAAAAARAWLELEPSNNFESYRRAIEAQGLLVFRSNGYNGKWQIAKESPILGFSLYDPECPAIVVKKQAADAQQVFTLMHELGHLLLHRSSSIDDDEDMHARGGQEQEANAFAGYLLIPDDFLPAIFDQERPDDVALYDDWLTEHRKCWGVSSEVILRRLMDSRRLPRQLYAAYRQWRNEQRAEDKDGGNRAYRHREPKHVFGEVYVRTVLDALNGKRISLSTACSYLDNLKIKDVRLLERHYAGV
;
A
#
# COMPACT_ATOMS: atom_id res chain seq x y z
N MET A 1 36.90 -22.55 -5.06
CA MET A 1 35.60 -22.74 -4.36
C MET A 1 34.80 -23.75 -5.14
N GLU A 2 34.20 -24.71 -4.45
CA GLU A 2 33.38 -25.77 -5.05
C GLU A 2 32.12 -25.17 -5.69
N ARG A 3 31.81 -25.61 -6.92
CA ARG A 3 30.64 -25.15 -7.68
C ARG A 3 29.52 -26.17 -7.51
N ILE A 4 28.31 -25.68 -7.32
CA ILE A 4 27.13 -26.51 -7.10
C ILE A 4 26.70 -27.11 -8.44
N ALA A 5 26.52 -28.44 -8.46
CA ALA A 5 25.83 -29.15 -9.53
C ALA A 5 24.33 -29.24 -9.23
N GLY A 6 23.49 -29.26 -10.26
CA GLY A 6 22.04 -29.45 -10.11
C GLY A 6 21.22 -28.20 -9.79
N ILE A 7 21.75 -27.00 -10.05
CA ILE A 7 20.94 -25.77 -10.05
C ILE A 7 19.95 -25.86 -11.21
N ASN A 8 18.66 -25.70 -10.92
CA ASN A 8 17.58 -25.81 -11.88
C ASN A 8 17.49 -24.55 -12.77
N PRO A 9 17.82 -24.64 -14.08
CA PRO A 9 17.84 -23.47 -14.96
C PRO A 9 16.45 -22.92 -15.22
N ASN A 10 15.45 -23.78 -15.28
CA ASN A 10 14.06 -23.38 -15.54
C ASN A 10 13.51 -22.51 -14.41
N ARG A 11 13.88 -22.80 -13.16
CA ARG A 11 13.47 -22.01 -12.01
C ARG A 11 14.19 -20.67 -11.94
N PHE A 12 15.46 -20.63 -12.33
CA PHE A 12 16.18 -19.36 -12.50
C PHE A 12 15.56 -18.50 -13.61
N LEU A 13 15.31 -19.06 -14.79
CA LEU A 13 14.65 -18.35 -15.90
C LEU A 13 13.23 -17.89 -15.53
N TRP A 14 12.49 -18.71 -14.78
CA TRP A 14 11.19 -18.32 -14.25
C TRP A 14 11.31 -17.07 -13.35
N CYS A 15 12.30 -17.01 -12.44
CA CYS A 15 12.52 -15.83 -11.61
C CYS A 15 12.88 -14.57 -12.43
N CYS A 16 13.67 -14.71 -13.50
CA CYS A 16 13.96 -13.61 -14.42
C CYS A 16 12.68 -13.12 -15.12
N ALA A 17 11.88 -14.05 -15.65
CA ALA A 17 10.61 -13.74 -16.31
C ALA A 17 9.59 -13.10 -15.35
N ASP A 18 9.47 -13.63 -14.12
CA ASP A 18 8.58 -13.11 -13.08
C ASP A 18 8.91 -11.65 -12.73
N ARG A 19 10.21 -11.30 -12.72
CA ARG A 19 10.66 -9.92 -12.52
C ARG A 19 10.74 -9.07 -13.78
N GLY A 20 10.52 -9.64 -14.95
CA GLY A 20 10.68 -8.93 -16.22
C GLY A 20 12.09 -8.43 -16.46
N ILE A 21 13.11 -9.18 -16.02
CA ILE A 21 14.53 -8.85 -16.22
C ILE A 21 15.23 -9.88 -17.09
N SER A 22 16.31 -9.46 -17.76
CA SER A 22 17.20 -10.35 -18.49
C SER A 22 18.21 -11.05 -17.57
N VAL A 23 18.86 -12.09 -18.09
CA VAL A 23 19.93 -12.80 -17.37
C VAL A 23 21.13 -11.88 -17.16
N GLU A 24 21.43 -11.02 -18.13
CA GLU A 24 22.47 -9.99 -18.09
C GLU A 24 22.20 -8.96 -17.00
N GLU A 25 20.96 -8.50 -16.87
CA GLU A 25 20.55 -7.59 -15.80
C GLU A 25 20.72 -8.24 -14.42
N CYS A 26 20.33 -9.51 -14.28
CA CYS A 26 20.56 -10.27 -13.05
C CYS A 26 22.06 -10.43 -12.74
N ALA A 27 22.88 -10.70 -13.75
CA ALA A 27 24.33 -10.86 -13.59
C ALA A 27 25.00 -9.56 -13.11
N SER A 28 24.61 -8.44 -13.72
CA SER A 28 25.03 -7.10 -13.31
C SER A 28 24.58 -6.80 -11.87
N ALA A 29 23.31 -7.05 -11.54
CA ALA A 29 22.76 -6.74 -10.23
C ALA A 29 23.35 -7.59 -9.09
N THR A 30 23.78 -8.82 -9.39
CA THR A 30 24.35 -9.75 -8.39
C THR A 30 25.88 -9.70 -8.32
N ASP A 31 26.53 -8.95 -9.22
CA ASP A 31 27.98 -8.90 -9.41
C ASP A 31 28.56 -10.32 -9.62
N ILE A 32 27.95 -11.05 -10.56
CA ILE A 32 28.34 -12.40 -10.95
C ILE A 32 28.59 -12.42 -12.45
N ALA A 33 29.74 -12.94 -12.88
CA ALA A 33 30.10 -12.99 -14.29
C ALA A 33 29.07 -13.79 -15.12
N MET A 34 28.71 -13.24 -16.30
CA MET A 34 27.77 -13.86 -17.25
C MET A 34 28.13 -15.31 -17.60
N ALA A 35 29.42 -15.62 -17.74
CA ALA A 35 29.90 -16.97 -18.00
C ALA A 35 29.46 -18.01 -16.95
N ASN A 36 29.13 -17.60 -15.72
CA ASN A 36 28.56 -18.50 -14.73
C ASN A 36 27.07 -18.76 -14.96
N PHE A 37 26.31 -17.76 -15.46
CA PHE A 37 24.92 -17.96 -15.85
C PHE A 37 24.81 -18.76 -17.14
N ASP A 38 25.72 -18.59 -18.10
CA ASP A 38 25.78 -19.43 -19.30
C ASP A 38 25.92 -20.91 -18.91
N LYS A 39 26.83 -21.21 -17.97
CA LYS A 39 27.00 -22.55 -17.39
C LYS A 39 25.76 -23.02 -16.64
N LEU A 40 25.10 -22.13 -15.90
CA LEU A 40 23.85 -22.45 -15.20
C LEU A 40 22.78 -22.86 -16.23
N LEU A 41 22.60 -22.09 -17.28
CA LEU A 41 21.64 -22.37 -18.35
C LEU A 41 21.96 -23.65 -19.12
N ALA A 42 23.24 -24.00 -19.24
CA ALA A 42 23.70 -25.28 -19.79
C ALA A 42 23.54 -26.47 -18.81
N GLY A 43 23.11 -26.25 -17.56
CA GLY A 43 23.01 -27.29 -16.54
C GLY A 43 24.35 -27.76 -15.96
N GLU A 44 25.42 -27.02 -16.21
CA GLU A 44 26.77 -27.32 -15.73
C GLU A 44 27.01 -26.80 -14.29
N PRO A 45 28.02 -27.34 -13.58
CA PRO A 45 28.50 -26.77 -12.32
C PRO A 45 28.90 -25.30 -12.48
N SER A 46 28.08 -24.40 -11.96
CA SER A 46 28.05 -22.99 -12.40
C SER A 46 28.32 -22.02 -11.26
N LEU A 47 27.47 -21.98 -10.24
CA LEU A 47 27.57 -21.04 -9.12
C LEU A 47 28.15 -21.72 -7.88
N THR A 48 28.95 -20.97 -7.11
CA THR A 48 29.28 -21.32 -5.73
C THR A 48 28.07 -21.12 -4.82
N PHE A 49 28.05 -21.72 -3.63
CA PHE A 49 26.97 -21.52 -2.66
C PHE A 49 26.74 -20.04 -2.32
N ASN A 50 27.81 -19.26 -2.13
CA ASN A 50 27.68 -17.83 -1.84
C ASN A 50 27.08 -17.04 -3.02
N GLN A 51 27.40 -17.42 -4.26
CA GLN A 51 26.80 -16.81 -5.45
C GLN A 51 25.34 -17.21 -5.59
N LEU A 52 25.00 -18.48 -5.38
CA LEU A 52 23.61 -18.94 -5.40
C LEU A 52 22.80 -18.28 -4.29
N ARG A 53 23.38 -18.09 -3.10
CA ARG A 53 22.75 -17.32 -2.01
C ARG A 53 22.49 -15.87 -2.43
N LYS A 54 23.45 -15.19 -3.07
CA LYS A 54 23.22 -13.84 -3.62
C LYS A 54 22.09 -13.81 -4.64
N VAL A 55 22.02 -14.78 -5.56
CA VAL A 55 20.93 -14.91 -6.54
C VAL A 55 19.60 -15.13 -5.83
N ALA A 56 19.57 -16.00 -4.83
CA ALA A 56 18.37 -16.31 -4.06
C ALA A 56 17.88 -15.09 -3.25
N GLU A 57 18.78 -14.40 -2.55
CA GLU A 57 18.51 -13.14 -1.85
C GLU A 57 18.03 -12.05 -2.83
N TYR A 58 18.68 -11.94 -4.00
CA TYR A 58 18.25 -11.02 -5.04
C TYR A 58 16.79 -11.30 -5.40
N PHE A 59 16.44 -12.54 -5.74
CA PHE A 59 15.08 -12.95 -6.11
C PHE A 59 14.09 -13.04 -4.94
N GLY A 60 14.52 -12.88 -3.68
CA GLY A 60 13.64 -13.05 -2.52
C GLY A 60 13.17 -14.49 -2.34
N ARG A 61 14.04 -15.46 -2.67
CA ARG A 61 13.77 -16.90 -2.60
C ARG A 61 14.82 -17.59 -1.75
N GLY A 62 14.52 -18.79 -1.25
CA GLY A 62 15.50 -19.64 -0.56
C GLY A 62 16.43 -20.34 -1.55
N VAL A 63 17.64 -20.70 -1.13
CA VAL A 63 18.58 -21.47 -1.98
C VAL A 63 17.97 -22.78 -2.48
N LEU A 64 17.19 -23.46 -1.63
CA LEU A 64 16.52 -24.72 -1.97
C LEU A 64 15.54 -24.59 -3.15
N PHE A 65 14.92 -23.44 -3.33
CA PHE A 65 14.02 -23.17 -4.46
C PHE A 65 14.71 -23.44 -5.80
N PHE A 66 15.99 -23.07 -5.92
CA PHE A 66 16.78 -23.26 -7.15
C PHE A 66 17.37 -24.66 -7.29
N LEU A 67 17.25 -25.51 -6.26
CA LEU A 67 17.73 -26.90 -6.26
C LEU A 67 16.59 -27.91 -6.45
N GLU A 68 15.35 -27.48 -6.24
CA GLU A 68 14.17 -28.29 -6.51
C GLU A 68 14.06 -28.67 -7.99
N GLN A 69 13.67 -29.92 -8.24
CA GLN A 69 13.47 -30.44 -9.59
C GLN A 69 12.10 -30.03 -10.16
N GLY A 70 12.03 -29.93 -11.49
CA GLY A 70 10.79 -29.59 -12.20
C GLY A 70 10.52 -28.08 -12.33
N PRO A 71 9.50 -27.70 -13.12
CA PRO A 71 9.11 -26.31 -13.32
C PRO A 71 8.52 -25.71 -12.05
N VAL A 72 8.48 -24.37 -11.99
CA VAL A 72 7.82 -23.65 -10.89
C VAL A 72 6.32 -23.84 -11.01
N ASN A 73 5.67 -24.23 -9.91
CA ASN A 73 4.23 -24.12 -9.79
C ASN A 73 3.90 -22.71 -9.31
N ASP A 74 3.49 -21.84 -10.23
CA ASP A 74 3.22 -20.42 -9.96
C ASP A 74 2.18 -20.23 -8.82
N ALA A 75 1.19 -21.11 -8.75
CA ALA A 75 0.15 -21.06 -7.72
C ALA A 75 0.67 -21.33 -6.29
N THR A 76 1.86 -21.93 -6.17
CA THR A 76 2.53 -22.17 -4.87
C THR A 76 3.54 -21.09 -4.51
N VAL A 77 4.00 -20.31 -5.49
CA VAL A 77 4.98 -19.25 -5.26
C VAL A 77 4.29 -17.93 -4.96
N HIS A 78 3.29 -17.58 -5.75
CA HIS A 78 2.52 -16.35 -5.59
C HIS A 78 1.18 -16.64 -4.93
N SER A 79 0.78 -15.81 -3.98
CA SER A 79 -0.54 -15.93 -3.32
C SER A 79 -1.68 -15.70 -4.31
N ALA A 80 -2.91 -16.04 -3.90
CA ALA A 80 -4.09 -15.70 -4.70
C ALA A 80 -4.21 -14.17 -4.89
N GLN A 81 -3.94 -13.41 -3.83
CA GLN A 81 -3.99 -11.94 -3.85
C GLN A 81 -2.95 -11.36 -4.81
N PHE A 82 -1.70 -11.84 -4.78
CA PHE A 82 -0.66 -11.42 -5.71
C PHE A 82 -1.08 -11.68 -7.15
N ARG A 83 -1.57 -12.89 -7.44
CA ARG A 83 -1.99 -13.26 -8.80
C ARG A 83 -3.16 -12.40 -9.27
N THR A 84 -4.12 -12.05 -8.40
CA THR A 84 -5.19 -11.11 -8.75
C THR A 84 -4.62 -9.77 -9.21
N LEU A 85 -3.69 -9.17 -8.44
CA LEU A 85 -3.06 -7.89 -8.80
C LEU A 85 -2.23 -7.99 -10.09
N ALA A 86 -1.43 -9.06 -10.23
CA ALA A 86 -0.61 -9.29 -11.41
C ALA A 86 -1.44 -9.55 -12.67
N ASN A 87 -2.63 -10.17 -12.54
CA ASN A 87 -3.56 -10.35 -13.65
C ASN A 87 -4.29 -9.06 -14.00
N GLN A 88 -4.62 -8.22 -13.01
CA GLN A 88 -5.21 -6.90 -13.24
C GLN A 88 -4.23 -5.98 -13.98
N LYS A 89 -2.95 -5.99 -13.59
CA LYS A 89 -1.89 -5.22 -14.25
C LYS A 89 -0.68 -6.13 -14.60
N PRO A 90 -0.66 -6.76 -15.78
CA PRO A 90 0.45 -7.64 -16.19
C PRO A 90 1.81 -6.95 -16.26
N GLU A 91 1.81 -5.65 -16.56
CA GLU A 91 3.00 -4.80 -16.73
C GLU A 91 3.58 -4.28 -15.40
N LEU A 92 3.21 -4.89 -14.26
CA LEU A 92 3.75 -4.48 -12.96
C LEU A 92 5.27 -4.65 -12.90
N SER A 93 5.97 -3.55 -12.60
CA SER A 93 7.42 -3.58 -12.40
C SER A 93 7.84 -4.52 -11.26
N ALA A 94 9.05 -5.08 -11.35
CA ALA A 94 9.65 -5.91 -10.30
C ALA A 94 9.60 -5.26 -8.91
N ARG A 95 9.72 -3.93 -8.85
CA ARG A 95 9.70 -3.16 -7.61
C ARG A 95 8.33 -3.21 -6.94
N ILE A 96 7.24 -3.13 -7.72
CA ILE A 96 5.87 -3.23 -7.19
C ILE A 96 5.56 -4.67 -6.79
N LYS A 97 5.94 -5.66 -7.61
CA LYS A 97 5.79 -7.08 -7.24
C LYS A 97 6.48 -7.40 -5.90
N ALA A 98 7.73 -6.95 -5.73
CA ALA A 98 8.47 -7.11 -4.48
C ALA A 98 7.87 -6.31 -3.30
N LEU A 99 7.13 -5.23 -3.58
CA LEU A 99 6.40 -4.48 -2.54
C LEU A 99 5.16 -5.27 -2.09
N ILE A 100 4.41 -5.85 -3.02
CA ILE A 100 3.25 -6.70 -2.71
C ILE A 100 3.67 -7.87 -1.82
N GLU A 101 4.69 -8.64 -2.23
CA GLU A 101 5.21 -9.77 -1.44
C GLU A 101 5.66 -9.33 -0.03
N ARG A 102 6.26 -8.14 0.08
CA ARG A 102 6.71 -7.61 1.38
C ARG A 102 5.55 -7.24 2.29
N VAL A 103 4.46 -6.71 1.73
CA VAL A 103 3.24 -6.41 2.49
C VAL A 103 2.60 -7.71 2.99
N GLU A 104 2.54 -8.74 2.16
CA GLU A 104 2.06 -10.07 2.56
C GLU A 104 2.93 -10.66 3.68
N HIS A 105 4.24 -10.53 3.57
CA HIS A 105 5.15 -10.98 4.62
C HIS A 105 4.91 -10.25 5.96
N GLN A 106 4.74 -8.92 5.94
CA GLN A 106 4.43 -8.17 7.16
C GLN A 106 3.06 -8.54 7.72
N ARG A 107 2.05 -8.80 6.87
CA ARG A 107 0.75 -9.31 7.32
C ARG A 107 0.90 -10.65 8.07
N THR A 108 1.69 -11.58 7.52
CA THR A 108 1.97 -12.87 8.17
C THR A 108 2.69 -12.71 9.51
N ILE A 109 3.65 -11.79 9.60
CA ILE A 109 4.31 -11.45 10.87
C ILE A 109 3.28 -10.93 11.87
N TYR A 110 2.44 -9.98 11.46
CA TYR A 110 1.40 -9.41 12.32
C TYR A 110 0.47 -10.49 12.88
N LEU A 111 -0.06 -11.36 12.03
CA LEU A 111 -0.95 -12.46 12.44
C LEU A 111 -0.25 -13.41 13.43
N THR A 112 0.98 -13.84 13.12
CA THR A 112 1.77 -14.70 14.02
C THR A 112 1.95 -14.06 15.40
N LEU A 113 2.34 -12.78 15.45
CA LEU A 113 2.57 -12.08 16.71
C LEU A 113 1.27 -11.86 17.49
N ARG A 114 0.18 -11.53 16.80
CA ARG A 114 -1.14 -11.35 17.39
C ARG A 114 -1.62 -12.63 18.07
N ASP A 115 -1.44 -13.78 17.41
CA ASP A 115 -1.91 -15.08 17.90
C ASP A 115 -1.05 -15.62 19.07
N GLU A 116 0.23 -15.24 19.16
CA GLU A 116 1.11 -15.60 20.28
C GLU A 116 0.81 -14.82 21.58
N VAL A 117 0.08 -13.71 21.49
CA VAL A 117 -0.26 -12.84 22.62
C VAL A 117 -1.71 -13.13 23.05
N VAL A 118 -1.84 -14.17 23.89
CA VAL A 118 -3.12 -14.76 24.36
C VAL A 118 -4.09 -13.77 25.04
N ASP A 119 -3.57 -12.69 25.64
CA ASP A 119 -4.37 -11.66 26.34
C ASP A 119 -4.42 -10.31 25.59
N GLY A 120 -3.99 -10.28 24.33
CA GLY A 120 -3.97 -9.06 23.54
C GLY A 120 -5.36 -8.71 23.00
N ASN A 121 -5.90 -7.56 23.38
CA ASN A 121 -7.11 -7.01 22.76
C ASN A 121 -6.75 -6.41 21.38
N TYR A 122 -6.50 -7.28 20.41
CA TYR A 122 -6.20 -6.88 19.04
C TYR A 122 -7.48 -6.75 18.21
N PRO A 123 -7.52 -5.80 17.28
CA PRO A 123 -8.69 -5.62 16.43
C PRO A 123 -8.81 -6.80 15.44
N HIS A 124 -10.03 -7.28 15.26
CA HIS A 124 -10.38 -8.34 14.31
C HIS A 124 -11.20 -7.77 13.17
N PHE A 125 -10.92 -8.22 11.95
CA PHE A 125 -11.68 -7.80 10.79
C PHE A 125 -13.08 -8.40 10.80
N ALA A 126 -14.08 -7.55 11.06
CA ALA A 126 -15.49 -7.89 11.05
C ALA A 126 -16.26 -6.82 10.25
N PRO A 127 -16.22 -6.88 8.91
CA PRO A 127 -16.82 -5.85 8.06
C PRO A 127 -18.36 -5.86 8.18
N PRO A 128 -19.01 -4.70 7.92
CA PRO A 128 -20.46 -4.64 7.85
C PRO A 128 -21.00 -5.47 6.68
N GLN A 129 -22.26 -5.89 6.78
CA GLN A 129 -22.94 -6.58 5.70
C GLN A 129 -23.45 -5.57 4.67
N LEU A 130 -22.91 -5.61 3.45
CA LEU A 130 -23.15 -4.61 2.41
C LEU A 130 -23.89 -5.16 1.17
N ASP A 131 -24.19 -6.47 1.15
CA ASP A 131 -24.83 -7.11 0.00
C ASP A 131 -26.15 -6.43 -0.39
N GLY A 132 -26.27 -6.06 -1.67
CA GLY A 132 -27.46 -5.39 -2.22
C GLY A 132 -27.59 -3.90 -1.89
N LEU A 133 -26.64 -3.30 -1.16
CA LEU A 133 -26.61 -1.86 -0.92
C LEU A 133 -26.02 -1.11 -2.12
N THR A 134 -26.56 0.07 -2.39
CA THR A 134 -25.91 1.01 -3.31
C THR A 134 -24.58 1.52 -2.70
N PRO A 135 -23.60 1.98 -3.50
CA PRO A 135 -22.35 2.52 -2.98
C PRO A 135 -22.54 3.61 -1.92
N LYS A 136 -23.60 4.44 -2.05
CA LYS A 136 -23.99 5.45 -1.07
C LYS A 136 -24.42 4.86 0.27
N GLN A 137 -25.29 3.84 0.25
CA GLN A 137 -25.75 3.17 1.47
C GLN A 137 -24.61 2.40 2.13
N ALA A 138 -23.77 1.75 1.32
CA ALA A 138 -22.60 1.04 1.81
C ALA A 138 -21.59 1.99 2.45
N ALA A 139 -21.35 3.16 1.86
CA ALA A 139 -20.50 4.19 2.43
C ALA A 139 -21.01 4.71 3.79
N ALA A 140 -22.32 4.89 3.94
CA ALA A 140 -22.92 5.27 5.23
C ALA A 140 -22.74 4.18 6.30
N ALA A 141 -22.97 2.91 5.93
CA ALA A 141 -22.76 1.77 6.82
C ALA A 141 -21.28 1.63 7.23
N ALA A 142 -20.35 1.77 6.27
CA ALA A 142 -18.92 1.75 6.53
C ALA A 142 -18.46 2.92 7.40
N ARG A 143 -19.00 4.13 7.19
CA ARG A 143 -18.69 5.30 8.03
C ARG A 143 -19.11 5.09 9.49
N ALA A 144 -20.28 4.51 9.72
CA ALA A 144 -20.75 4.16 11.06
C ALA A 144 -19.91 3.06 11.70
N TRP A 145 -19.57 2.02 10.92
CA TRP A 145 -18.72 0.92 11.37
C TRP A 145 -17.29 1.37 11.74
N LEU A 146 -16.73 2.32 10.99
CA LEU A 146 -15.43 2.94 11.28
C LEU A 146 -15.49 3.95 12.44
N GLU A 147 -16.68 4.27 12.96
CA GLU A 147 -16.90 5.27 14.01
C GLU A 147 -16.28 6.64 13.67
N LEU A 148 -16.41 7.06 12.41
CA LEU A 148 -15.77 8.29 11.93
C LEU A 148 -16.46 9.55 12.46
N GLU A 149 -15.68 10.36 13.16
CA GLU A 149 -16.05 11.72 13.55
C GLU A 149 -16.32 12.62 12.32
N PRO A 150 -16.99 13.78 12.47
CA PRO A 150 -17.19 14.71 11.36
C PRO A 150 -15.88 15.31 10.81
N SER A 151 -14.91 15.55 11.69
CA SER A 151 -13.60 16.10 11.31
C SER A 151 -12.52 15.03 11.34
N ASN A 152 -11.73 14.95 10.26
CA ASN A 152 -10.71 13.93 10.09
C ASN A 152 -9.49 14.45 9.33
N ASN A 153 -8.40 13.70 9.43
CA ASN A 153 -7.24 13.79 8.57
C ASN A 153 -6.76 12.38 8.22
N PHE A 154 -5.71 12.26 7.42
CA PHE A 154 -5.18 10.96 7.01
C PHE A 154 -4.90 10.01 8.18
N GLU A 155 -4.32 10.49 9.27
CA GLU A 155 -3.96 9.65 10.41
C GLU A 155 -5.18 9.24 11.26
N SER A 156 -6.23 10.07 11.33
CA SER A 156 -7.49 9.66 12.00
C SER A 156 -8.24 8.61 11.17
N TYR A 157 -8.31 8.79 9.85
CA TYR A 157 -8.89 7.79 8.94
C TYR A 157 -8.13 6.46 8.99
N ARG A 158 -6.80 6.52 8.92
CA ARG A 158 -5.94 5.34 9.06
C ARG A 158 -6.21 4.62 10.37
N ARG A 159 -6.27 5.35 11.49
CA ARG A 159 -6.51 4.77 12.80
C ARG A 159 -7.88 4.10 12.89
N ALA A 160 -8.91 4.72 12.35
CA ALA A 160 -10.27 4.15 12.31
C ALA A 160 -10.28 2.82 11.53
N ILE A 161 -9.59 2.76 10.38
CA ILE A 161 -9.47 1.54 9.58
C ILE A 161 -8.66 0.46 10.33
N GLU A 162 -7.52 0.83 10.91
CA GLU A 162 -6.67 -0.10 11.67
C GLU A 162 -7.39 -0.65 12.91
N ALA A 163 -8.24 0.15 13.56
CA ALA A 163 -9.06 -0.28 14.69
C ALA A 163 -10.11 -1.34 14.31
N GLN A 164 -10.42 -1.49 13.03
CA GLN A 164 -11.32 -2.52 12.51
C GLN A 164 -10.57 -3.77 11.99
N GLY A 165 -9.28 -3.93 12.31
CA GLY A 165 -8.53 -5.16 12.03
C GLY A 165 -7.85 -5.21 10.65
N LEU A 166 -7.83 -4.10 9.93
CA LEU A 166 -7.07 -3.95 8.69
C LEU A 166 -5.66 -3.43 8.97
N LEU A 167 -4.71 -3.74 8.09
CA LEU A 167 -3.40 -3.08 8.08
C LEU A 167 -3.39 -2.00 7.00
N VAL A 168 -2.90 -0.81 7.34
CA VAL A 168 -2.71 0.27 6.37
C VAL A 168 -1.23 0.59 6.29
N PHE A 169 -0.65 0.51 5.09
CA PHE A 169 0.72 0.85 4.81
C PHE A 169 0.79 2.13 3.97
N ARG A 170 1.79 2.99 4.23
CA ARG A 170 2.14 4.08 3.32
C ARG A 170 3.42 3.72 2.59
N SER A 171 3.47 3.96 1.28
CA SER A 171 4.67 3.76 0.49
C SER A 171 5.71 4.86 0.79
N ASN A 172 6.33 4.76 1.96
CA ASN A 172 7.36 5.66 2.44
C ASN A 172 8.59 4.82 2.76
N GLY A 173 9.78 5.40 2.70
CA GLY A 173 10.97 4.66 3.13
C GLY A 173 12.24 5.28 2.62
N TYR A 174 13.11 5.76 3.51
CA TYR A 174 14.42 6.31 3.16
C TYR A 174 15.33 5.26 2.49
N ASN A 175 15.06 3.97 2.71
CA ASN A 175 15.80 2.84 2.13
C ASN A 175 15.23 2.32 0.79
N GLY A 176 14.25 3.02 0.18
CA GLY A 176 13.77 2.74 -1.19
C GLY A 176 12.86 1.52 -1.36
N LYS A 177 13.02 0.46 -0.55
CA LYS A 177 12.28 -0.82 -0.65
C LYS A 177 10.76 -0.68 -0.49
N TRP A 178 10.29 0.25 0.34
CA TRP A 178 8.87 0.53 0.58
C TRP A 178 8.31 1.67 -0.27
N GLN A 179 9.12 2.26 -1.15
CA GLN A 179 8.67 3.36 -2.00
C GLN A 179 8.06 2.85 -3.29
N ILE A 180 6.89 3.39 -3.63
CA ILE A 180 6.41 3.47 -5.01
C ILE A 180 7.10 4.69 -5.64
N ALA A 181 7.66 4.52 -6.84
CA ALA A 181 8.41 5.57 -7.51
C ALA A 181 7.52 6.79 -7.82
N LYS A 182 8.08 7.99 -7.85
CA LYS A 182 7.29 9.23 -8.04
C LYS A 182 6.57 9.20 -9.40
N GLU A 183 7.30 8.78 -10.42
CA GLU A 183 6.88 8.57 -11.81
C GLU A 183 5.96 7.37 -12.03
N SER A 184 5.86 6.45 -11.05
CA SER A 184 4.95 5.31 -11.18
C SER A 184 3.50 5.80 -11.18
N PRO A 185 2.66 5.33 -12.11
CA PRO A 185 1.26 5.73 -12.17
C PRO A 185 0.43 5.12 -11.02
N ILE A 186 0.91 4.04 -10.40
CA ILE A 186 0.24 3.36 -9.28
C ILE A 186 0.05 4.34 -8.11
N LEU A 187 -1.18 4.41 -7.62
CA LEU A 187 -1.60 5.25 -6.49
C LEU A 187 -1.77 4.44 -5.21
N GLY A 188 -2.18 3.19 -5.32
CA GLY A 188 -2.41 2.31 -4.18
C GLY A 188 -2.63 0.87 -4.63
N PHE A 189 -2.74 -0.02 -3.65
CA PHE A 189 -3.33 -1.33 -3.84
C PHE A 189 -3.88 -1.88 -2.53
N SER A 190 -4.78 -2.84 -2.63
CA SER A 190 -5.40 -3.55 -1.52
C SER A 190 -5.22 -5.06 -1.68
N LEU A 191 -5.05 -5.75 -0.56
CA LEU A 191 -4.95 -7.21 -0.49
C LEU A 191 -6.10 -7.72 0.35
N TYR A 192 -7.07 -8.37 -0.29
CA TYR A 192 -8.20 -8.95 0.42
C TYR A 192 -7.79 -10.23 1.15
N ASP A 193 -8.10 -10.29 2.43
CA ASP A 193 -7.91 -11.44 3.29
C ASP A 193 -9.09 -11.48 4.29
N PRO A 194 -9.78 -12.61 4.47
CA PRO A 194 -10.94 -12.68 5.37
C PRO A 194 -10.64 -12.38 6.85
N GLU A 195 -9.37 -12.49 7.25
CA GLU A 195 -8.94 -12.31 8.64
C GLU A 195 -8.23 -10.97 8.87
N CYS A 196 -7.39 -10.53 7.93
CA CYS A 196 -6.65 -9.27 8.06
C CYS A 196 -6.33 -8.65 6.68
N PRO A 197 -7.26 -7.92 6.06
CA PRO A 197 -6.99 -7.21 4.82
C PRO A 197 -5.89 -6.16 4.99
N ALA A 198 -5.19 -5.85 3.90
CA ALA A 198 -4.19 -4.80 3.89
C ALA A 198 -4.45 -3.76 2.79
N ILE A 199 -4.19 -2.49 3.07
CA ILE A 199 -4.20 -1.40 2.09
C ILE A 199 -2.81 -0.77 2.04
N VAL A 200 -2.33 -0.44 0.85
CA VAL A 200 -1.12 0.33 0.63
C VAL A 200 -1.46 1.58 -0.15
N VAL A 201 -1.07 2.75 0.36
CA VAL A 201 -1.24 4.03 -0.34
C VAL A 201 0.10 4.65 -0.71
N LYS A 202 0.20 5.18 -1.93
CA LYS A 202 1.38 5.90 -2.38
C LYS A 202 1.54 7.18 -1.58
N LYS A 203 2.73 7.40 -1.00
CA LYS A 203 3.01 8.70 -0.35
C LYS A 203 3.04 9.80 -1.40
N GLN A 204 2.21 10.82 -1.21
CA GLN A 204 2.13 11.99 -2.07
C GLN A 204 2.47 13.26 -1.27
N ALA A 205 2.66 14.37 -1.99
CA ALA A 205 2.97 15.66 -1.37
C ALA A 205 1.83 16.16 -0.47
N ALA A 206 0.58 15.94 -0.89
CA ALA A 206 -0.61 16.27 -0.11
C ALA A 206 -1.24 15.01 0.50
N ASP A 207 -1.46 15.02 1.81
CA ASP A 207 -2.15 13.93 2.52
C ASP A 207 -3.62 13.79 2.08
N ALA A 208 -4.26 14.88 1.67
CA ALA A 208 -5.64 14.90 1.21
C ALA A 208 -5.90 14.04 -0.03
N GLN A 209 -4.91 13.87 -0.92
CA GLN A 209 -5.03 12.99 -2.09
C GLN A 209 -4.91 11.51 -1.69
N GLN A 210 -4.03 11.22 -0.72
CA GLN A 210 -3.88 9.86 -0.15
C GLN A 210 -5.15 9.38 0.55
N VAL A 211 -5.92 10.29 1.15
CA VAL A 211 -7.19 9.95 1.81
C VAL A 211 -8.22 9.39 0.82
N PHE A 212 -8.30 9.96 -0.39
CA PHE A 212 -9.22 9.43 -1.40
C PHE A 212 -8.82 8.02 -1.83
N THR A 213 -7.54 7.81 -2.17
CA THR A 213 -7.02 6.46 -2.49
C THR A 213 -7.26 5.49 -1.34
N LEU A 214 -6.99 5.87 -0.09
CA LEU A 214 -7.23 5.01 1.08
C LEU A 214 -8.68 4.51 1.14
N MET A 215 -9.66 5.41 0.93
CA MET A 215 -11.08 5.04 0.98
C MET A 215 -11.57 4.33 -0.28
N HIS A 216 -10.93 4.58 -1.43
CA HIS A 216 -11.17 3.85 -2.67
C HIS A 216 -10.77 2.38 -2.51
N GLU A 217 -9.56 2.13 -2.02
CA GLU A 217 -9.05 0.78 -1.73
C GLU A 217 -9.88 0.06 -0.66
N LEU A 218 -10.36 0.79 0.35
CA LEU A 218 -11.32 0.25 1.32
C LEU A 218 -12.64 -0.16 0.64
N GLY A 219 -13.08 0.60 -0.37
CA GLY A 219 -14.24 0.26 -1.20
C GLY A 219 -14.08 -1.07 -1.91
N HIS A 220 -12.92 -1.34 -2.52
CA HIS A 220 -12.61 -2.65 -3.13
C HIS A 220 -12.70 -3.80 -2.13
N LEU A 221 -12.12 -3.61 -0.94
CA LEU A 221 -12.14 -4.63 0.11
C LEU A 221 -13.54 -4.90 0.66
N LEU A 222 -14.35 -3.86 0.85
CA LEU A 222 -15.67 -3.97 1.48
C LEU A 222 -16.79 -4.35 0.51
N LEU A 223 -16.80 -3.78 -0.69
CA LEU A 223 -17.85 -4.03 -1.69
C LEU A 223 -17.59 -5.30 -2.49
N HIS A 224 -16.35 -5.51 -2.93
CA HIS A 224 -16.01 -6.52 -3.93
C HIS A 224 -15.31 -7.74 -3.33
N ARG A 225 -14.81 -7.62 -2.10
CA ARG A 225 -14.03 -8.66 -1.40
C ARG A 225 -12.88 -9.16 -2.28
N SER A 226 -12.23 -8.24 -2.97
CA SER A 226 -11.16 -8.51 -3.93
C SER A 226 -9.94 -7.63 -3.65
N SER A 227 -8.76 -8.15 -3.97
CA SER A 227 -7.55 -7.33 -4.08
C SER A 227 -7.63 -6.49 -5.34
N SER A 228 -7.28 -5.20 -5.26
CA SER A 228 -7.14 -4.30 -6.41
C SER A 228 -5.79 -3.57 -6.40
N ILE A 229 -5.32 -3.14 -7.55
CA ILE A 229 -4.18 -2.24 -7.70
C ILE A 229 -4.52 -1.13 -8.68
N ASP A 230 -4.55 0.10 -8.19
CA ASP A 230 -5.16 1.21 -8.93
C ASP A 230 -4.14 2.29 -9.29
N ASP A 231 -4.24 2.79 -10.52
CA ASP A 231 -3.52 3.96 -11.01
C ASP A 231 -4.45 5.16 -11.27
N ASP A 232 -3.89 6.24 -11.82
CA ASP A 232 -4.66 7.47 -12.10
C ASP A 232 -5.79 7.26 -13.14
N GLU A 233 -5.63 6.31 -14.07
CA GLU A 233 -6.67 6.01 -15.06
C GLU A 233 -7.85 5.26 -14.41
N ASP A 234 -7.57 4.31 -13.52
CA ASP A 234 -8.58 3.53 -12.79
C ASP A 234 -9.46 4.44 -11.90
N MET A 235 -8.85 5.43 -11.25
CA MET A 235 -9.55 6.47 -10.46
C MET A 235 -10.53 7.31 -11.31
N HIS A 236 -10.49 7.18 -12.62
CA HIS A 236 -11.34 7.89 -13.58
C HIS A 236 -12.23 6.97 -14.43
N ALA A 237 -12.18 5.67 -14.18
CA ALA A 237 -13.02 4.70 -14.86
C ALA A 237 -14.52 5.04 -14.69
N ARG A 238 -15.28 4.79 -15.76
CA ARG A 238 -16.70 5.18 -15.88
C ARG A 238 -17.68 4.00 -15.72
N GLY A 239 -17.20 2.86 -15.26
CA GLY A 239 -18.00 1.65 -15.09
C GLY A 239 -17.31 0.62 -14.21
N GLY A 240 -18.08 -0.38 -13.79
CA GLY A 240 -17.59 -1.52 -13.02
C GLY A 240 -17.18 -1.18 -11.59
N GLN A 241 -16.33 -2.04 -11.03
CA GLN A 241 -15.88 -2.00 -9.64
C GLN A 241 -15.20 -0.68 -9.28
N GLU A 242 -14.42 -0.10 -10.21
CA GLU A 242 -13.78 1.20 -10.03
C GLU A 242 -14.76 2.35 -9.83
N GLN A 243 -15.84 2.38 -10.60
CA GLN A 243 -16.86 3.42 -10.44
C GLN A 243 -17.57 3.28 -9.09
N GLU A 244 -17.83 2.06 -8.66
CA GLU A 244 -18.46 1.77 -7.38
C GLU A 244 -17.54 2.13 -6.21
N ALA A 245 -16.24 1.80 -6.28
CA ALA A 245 -15.22 2.18 -5.30
C ALA A 245 -15.03 3.70 -5.22
N ASN A 246 -14.97 4.39 -6.37
CA ASN A 246 -14.92 5.86 -6.42
C ASN A 246 -16.16 6.52 -5.80
N ALA A 247 -17.36 6.00 -6.12
CA ALA A 247 -18.60 6.50 -5.54
C ALA A 247 -18.63 6.26 -4.02
N PHE A 248 -18.27 5.05 -3.58
CA PHE A 248 -18.17 4.69 -2.18
C PHE A 248 -17.23 5.62 -1.42
N ALA A 249 -16.00 5.83 -1.90
CA ALA A 249 -15.02 6.72 -1.29
C ALA A 249 -15.56 8.16 -1.17
N GLY A 250 -16.18 8.67 -2.23
CA GLY A 250 -16.78 10.00 -2.24
C GLY A 250 -17.91 10.16 -1.21
N TYR A 251 -18.85 9.21 -1.15
CA TYR A 251 -19.95 9.24 -0.18
C TYR A 251 -19.48 9.02 1.26
N LEU A 252 -18.44 8.21 1.47
CA LEU A 252 -17.88 7.95 2.79
C LEU A 252 -17.19 9.19 3.32
N LEU A 253 -16.37 9.84 2.49
CA LEU A 253 -15.61 11.03 2.87
C LEU A 253 -16.49 12.27 3.05
N ILE A 254 -17.45 12.47 2.14
CA ILE A 254 -18.37 13.60 2.16
C ILE A 254 -19.80 13.08 1.96
N PRO A 255 -20.45 12.66 3.06
CA PRO A 255 -21.84 12.26 3.01
C PRO A 255 -22.75 13.46 2.70
N ASP A 256 -23.98 13.20 2.26
CA ASP A 256 -24.87 14.25 1.76
C ASP A 256 -25.23 15.31 2.80
N ASP A 257 -25.25 14.94 4.08
CA ASP A 257 -25.51 15.82 5.22
C ASP A 257 -24.40 16.84 5.47
N PHE A 258 -23.20 16.63 4.92
CA PHE A 258 -22.09 17.59 5.00
C PHE A 258 -22.21 18.68 3.95
N LEU A 259 -22.84 18.38 2.81
CA LEU A 259 -22.92 19.30 1.68
C LEU A 259 -23.63 20.63 2.05
N PRO A 260 -24.72 20.67 2.84
CA PRO A 260 -25.36 21.92 3.25
C PRO A 260 -24.45 22.93 3.96
N ALA A 261 -23.32 22.50 4.53
CA ALA A 261 -22.34 23.39 5.15
C ALA A 261 -21.56 24.25 4.12
N ILE A 262 -21.62 23.88 2.83
CA ILE A 262 -21.00 24.62 1.73
C ILE A 262 -22.02 25.59 1.17
N PHE A 263 -21.76 26.90 1.23
CA PHE A 263 -22.66 27.90 0.67
C PHE A 263 -22.36 28.16 -0.81
N ASP A 264 -23.23 27.70 -1.71
CA ASP A 264 -23.05 27.85 -3.15
C ASP A 264 -23.03 29.32 -3.63
N GLN A 265 -23.62 30.23 -2.85
CA GLN A 265 -23.65 31.67 -3.12
C GLN A 265 -22.29 32.34 -2.93
N GLU A 266 -21.41 31.72 -2.14
CA GLU A 266 -20.04 32.20 -1.89
C GLU A 266 -19.05 31.64 -2.91
N ARG A 267 -19.51 30.83 -3.88
CA ARG A 267 -18.67 30.23 -4.90
C ARG A 267 -18.07 31.31 -5.80
N PRO A 268 -16.74 31.38 -5.94
CA PRO A 268 -16.10 32.29 -6.88
C PRO A 268 -16.47 31.97 -8.34
N ASP A 269 -16.39 32.96 -9.22
CA ASP A 269 -16.53 32.73 -10.66
C ASP A 269 -15.26 32.06 -11.24
N ASP A 270 -14.09 32.39 -10.70
CA ASP A 270 -12.80 31.83 -11.10
C ASP A 270 -12.51 30.51 -10.37
N VAL A 271 -12.30 29.44 -11.14
CA VAL A 271 -11.97 28.10 -10.62
C VAL A 271 -10.64 28.08 -9.86
N ALA A 272 -9.72 29.00 -10.15
CA ALA A 272 -8.45 29.12 -9.43
C ALA A 272 -8.64 29.47 -7.94
N LEU A 273 -9.79 30.06 -7.58
CA LEU A 273 -10.14 30.43 -6.21
C LEU A 273 -10.91 29.34 -5.45
N TYR A 274 -11.19 28.19 -6.07
CA TYR A 274 -11.98 27.12 -5.45
C TYR A 274 -11.27 26.48 -4.26
N ASP A 275 -9.94 26.40 -4.33
CA ASP A 275 -9.13 25.90 -3.21
C ASP A 275 -9.31 26.79 -1.97
N ASP A 276 -9.29 28.10 -2.16
CA ASP A 276 -9.47 29.08 -1.09
C ASP A 276 -10.90 29.02 -0.52
N TRP A 277 -11.91 29.04 -1.40
CA TRP A 277 -13.33 28.91 -1.04
C TRP A 277 -13.60 27.66 -0.19
N LEU A 278 -12.96 26.54 -0.51
CA LEU A 278 -13.19 25.27 0.18
C LEU A 278 -12.21 25.00 1.33
N THR A 279 -11.35 25.95 1.70
CA THR A 279 -10.24 25.75 2.66
C THR A 279 -10.69 25.15 3.98
N GLU A 280 -11.73 25.70 4.61
CA GLU A 280 -12.17 25.23 5.93
C GLU A 280 -12.78 23.83 5.85
N HIS A 281 -13.46 23.50 4.75
CA HIS A 281 -14.01 22.16 4.53
C HIS A 281 -12.93 21.12 4.23
N ARG A 282 -11.92 21.48 3.44
CA ARG A 282 -10.74 20.62 3.17
C ARG A 282 -10.01 20.27 4.47
N LYS A 283 -9.78 21.28 5.33
CA LYS A 283 -9.15 21.09 6.64
C LYS A 283 -10.02 20.24 7.57
N CYS A 284 -11.32 20.53 7.63
CA CYS A 284 -12.25 19.82 8.50
C CYS A 284 -12.35 18.35 8.12
N TRP A 285 -12.57 18.03 6.84
CA TRP A 285 -12.84 16.66 6.39
C TRP A 285 -11.59 15.89 5.95
N GLY A 286 -10.45 16.58 5.83
CA GLY A 286 -9.17 15.96 5.46
C GLY A 286 -9.08 15.55 4.00
N VAL A 287 -9.80 16.24 3.11
CA VAL A 287 -9.95 15.90 1.68
C VAL A 287 -9.52 17.04 0.76
N SER A 288 -9.27 16.73 -0.51
CA SER A 288 -8.92 17.74 -1.50
C SER A 288 -10.15 18.49 -2.00
N SER A 289 -9.95 19.68 -2.57
CA SER A 289 -11.04 20.44 -3.21
C SER A 289 -11.66 19.62 -4.34
N GLU A 290 -10.87 18.84 -5.08
CA GLU A 290 -11.36 17.96 -6.15
C GLU A 290 -12.43 16.97 -5.65
N VAL A 291 -12.23 16.34 -4.49
CA VAL A 291 -13.22 15.42 -3.89
C VAL A 291 -14.50 16.16 -3.52
N ILE A 292 -14.39 17.36 -2.93
CA ILE A 292 -15.55 18.19 -2.57
C ILE A 292 -16.32 18.61 -3.83
N LEU A 293 -15.62 19.11 -4.84
CA LEU A 293 -16.21 19.54 -6.11
C LEU A 293 -16.87 18.36 -6.83
N ARG A 294 -16.27 17.17 -6.78
CA ARG A 294 -16.86 15.94 -7.31
C ARG A 294 -18.20 15.64 -6.64
N ARG A 295 -18.26 15.76 -5.32
CA ARG A 295 -19.48 15.50 -4.53
C ARG A 295 -20.56 16.57 -4.73
N LEU A 296 -20.17 17.83 -4.91
CA LEU A 296 -21.08 18.88 -5.36
C LEU A 296 -21.61 18.60 -6.77
N MET A 297 -20.79 18.06 -7.67
CA MET A 297 -21.22 17.68 -9.02
C MET A 297 -22.19 16.48 -9.00
N ASP A 298 -21.89 15.44 -8.22
CA ASP A 298 -22.74 14.27 -8.07
C ASP A 298 -24.12 14.62 -7.46
N SER A 299 -24.17 15.62 -6.56
CA SER A 299 -25.41 16.18 -6.00
C SER A 299 -26.07 17.26 -6.87
N ARG A 300 -25.56 17.50 -8.09
CA ARG A 300 -26.05 18.50 -9.07
C ARG A 300 -25.94 19.96 -8.60
N ARG A 301 -25.10 20.24 -7.61
CA ARG A 301 -24.80 21.59 -7.11
C ARG A 301 -23.64 22.26 -7.83
N LEU A 302 -22.81 21.49 -8.55
CA LEU A 302 -21.73 21.99 -9.41
C LEU A 302 -21.92 21.49 -10.85
N PRO A 303 -22.01 22.39 -11.85
CA PRO A 303 -21.97 22.03 -13.25
C PRO A 303 -20.69 21.26 -13.64
N ARG A 304 -20.85 20.24 -14.49
CA ARG A 304 -19.72 19.40 -14.97
C ARG A 304 -18.61 20.22 -15.64
N GLN A 305 -18.97 21.32 -16.30
CA GLN A 305 -18.02 22.21 -16.99
C GLN A 305 -17.07 22.90 -16.01
N LEU A 306 -17.57 23.36 -14.85
CA LEU A 306 -16.73 23.99 -13.83
C LEU A 306 -15.79 22.97 -13.16
N TYR A 307 -16.27 21.75 -12.93
CA TYR A 307 -15.42 20.66 -12.46
C TYR A 307 -14.28 20.35 -13.44
N ALA A 308 -14.59 20.24 -14.74
CA ALA A 308 -13.58 20.00 -15.78
C ALA A 308 -12.57 21.15 -15.88
N ALA A 309 -13.03 22.40 -15.80
CA ALA A 309 -12.16 23.58 -15.79
C ALA A 309 -11.23 23.61 -14.58
N TYR A 310 -11.73 23.31 -13.38
CA TYR A 310 -10.90 23.19 -12.18
C TYR A 310 -9.83 22.11 -12.33
N ARG A 311 -10.18 20.93 -12.86
CA ARG A 311 -9.20 19.85 -13.09
C ARG A 311 -8.12 20.26 -14.08
N GLN A 312 -8.51 20.92 -15.17
CA GLN A 312 -7.55 21.42 -16.17
C GLN A 312 -6.56 22.39 -15.51
N TRP A 313 -7.06 23.41 -14.80
CA TRP A 313 -6.23 24.36 -14.05
C TRP A 313 -5.29 23.65 -13.07
N ARG A 314 -5.78 22.68 -12.29
CA ARG A 314 -4.94 21.98 -11.31
C ARG A 314 -3.88 21.08 -11.95
N ASN A 315 -4.16 20.50 -13.11
CA ASN A 315 -3.18 19.71 -13.85
C ASN A 315 -2.06 20.60 -14.41
N GLU A 316 -2.38 21.81 -14.87
CA GLU A 316 -1.39 22.81 -15.30
C GLU A 316 -0.47 23.23 -14.13
N GLN A 317 -1.02 23.35 -12.91
CA GLN A 317 -0.26 23.68 -11.70
C GLN A 317 0.59 22.52 -11.12
N ARG A 318 0.25 21.25 -11.42
CA ARG A 318 1.01 20.07 -10.92
C ARG A 318 2.41 19.96 -11.50
N ALA A 319 2.73 20.69 -12.58
CA ALA A 319 4.04 20.65 -13.20
C ALA A 319 5.18 21.26 -12.35
N GLU A 320 4.89 21.89 -11.20
CA GLU A 320 5.87 22.70 -10.43
C GLU A 320 6.14 22.26 -8.98
N ASP A 321 5.84 21.03 -8.56
CA ASP A 321 6.06 20.63 -7.16
C ASP A 321 7.56 20.60 -6.76
N LYS A 322 7.97 21.57 -5.94
CA LYS A 322 9.32 21.74 -5.36
C LYS A 322 9.59 20.77 -4.20
N ASP A 323 10.86 20.38 -4.11
CA ASP A 323 11.43 19.36 -3.22
C ASP A 323 11.66 19.88 -1.78
N GLY A 324 11.42 19.05 -0.76
CA GLY A 324 11.79 19.40 0.62
C GLY A 324 11.19 18.52 1.72
N GLY A 325 11.72 17.30 1.92
CA GLY A 325 11.43 16.49 3.10
C GLY A 325 12.44 16.72 4.23
N ASN A 326 11.98 17.13 5.41
CA ASN A 326 12.85 17.28 6.59
C ASN A 326 13.32 15.91 7.12
N ARG A 327 14.65 15.72 7.26
CA ARG A 327 15.31 14.44 7.62
C ARG A 327 15.31 14.14 9.14
N ALA A 328 14.60 14.92 9.96
CA ALA A 328 14.76 14.94 11.41
C ALA A 328 14.11 13.78 12.21
N TYR A 329 13.28 12.92 11.61
CA TYR A 329 12.47 11.93 12.36
C TYR A 329 12.57 10.48 11.87
N ARG A 330 13.79 10.00 11.53
CA ARG A 330 14.00 8.61 11.10
C ARG A 330 13.49 7.53 12.08
N HIS A 331 13.51 7.78 13.39
CA HIS A 331 13.02 6.80 14.38
C HIS A 331 11.49 6.57 14.30
N ARG A 332 10.72 7.48 13.66
CA ARG A 332 9.26 7.35 13.47
C ARG A 332 8.90 6.73 12.12
N GLU A 333 9.88 6.44 11.28
CA GLU A 333 9.68 5.86 9.96
C GLU A 333 8.84 4.57 9.99
N PRO A 334 9.07 3.61 10.89
CA PRO A 334 8.23 2.41 10.96
C PRO A 334 6.76 2.72 11.23
N LYS A 335 6.47 3.70 12.10
CA LYS A 335 5.08 4.14 12.34
C LYS A 335 4.47 4.73 11.08
N HIS A 336 5.21 5.56 10.36
CA HIS A 336 4.71 6.18 9.13
C HIS A 336 4.46 5.14 8.04
N VAL A 337 5.34 4.14 7.89
CA VAL A 337 5.21 3.07 6.89
C VAL A 337 4.15 2.06 7.30
N PHE A 338 4.32 1.39 8.43
CA PHE A 338 3.54 0.21 8.83
C PHE A 338 2.27 0.50 9.63
N GLY A 339 2.18 1.69 10.21
CA GLY A 339 1.01 2.07 10.99
C GLY A 339 1.18 1.80 12.46
N GLU A 340 0.19 2.25 13.22
CA GLU A 340 0.29 2.21 14.67
C GLU A 340 0.02 0.81 15.19
N VAL A 341 -1.00 0.13 14.66
CA VAL A 341 -1.37 -1.23 15.08
C VAL A 341 -0.24 -2.23 14.84
N TYR A 342 0.36 -2.23 13.65
CA TYR A 342 1.49 -3.12 13.34
C TYR A 342 2.67 -2.88 14.29
N VAL A 343 3.09 -1.62 14.41
CA VAL A 343 4.27 -1.27 15.23
C VAL A 343 4.04 -1.61 16.70
N ARG A 344 2.87 -1.29 17.26
CA ARG A 344 2.53 -1.64 18.64
C ARG A 344 2.58 -3.15 18.86
N THR A 345 2.03 -3.94 17.95
CA THR A 345 2.05 -5.41 18.04
C THR A 345 3.47 -5.97 18.12
N VAL A 346 4.40 -5.44 17.31
CA VAL A 346 5.82 -5.83 17.38
C VAL A 346 6.46 -5.43 18.71
N LEU A 347 6.16 -4.23 19.22
CA LEU A 347 6.69 -3.75 20.50
C LEU A 347 6.11 -4.50 21.69
N ASP A 348 4.82 -4.85 21.66
CA ASP A 348 4.16 -5.63 22.70
C ASP A 348 4.75 -7.04 22.77
N ALA A 349 4.98 -7.68 21.62
CA ALA A 349 5.66 -8.97 21.55
C ALA A 349 7.11 -8.90 22.08
N LEU A 350 7.83 -7.81 21.80
CA LEU A 350 9.17 -7.58 22.33
C LEU A 350 9.16 -7.39 23.85
N ASN A 351 8.26 -6.55 24.37
CA ASN A 351 8.09 -6.28 25.79
C ASN A 351 7.66 -7.53 26.57
N GLY A 352 6.77 -8.32 25.96
CA GLY A 352 6.34 -9.64 26.44
C GLY A 352 7.40 -10.73 26.29
N LYS A 353 8.60 -10.40 25.78
CA LYS A 353 9.73 -11.33 25.55
C LYS A 353 9.37 -12.52 24.64
N ARG A 354 8.38 -12.38 23.76
CA ARG A 354 8.00 -13.36 22.74
C ARG A 354 9.00 -13.37 21.59
N ILE A 355 9.51 -12.18 21.25
CA ILE A 355 10.55 -12.01 20.24
C ILE A 355 11.81 -11.37 20.84
N SER A 356 12.95 -11.63 20.20
CA SER A 356 14.20 -10.96 20.55
C SER A 356 14.23 -9.53 20.00
N LEU A 357 15.08 -8.67 20.58
CA LEU A 357 15.34 -7.34 20.06
C LEU A 357 15.85 -7.36 18.61
N SER A 358 16.64 -8.38 18.25
CA SER A 358 17.11 -8.56 16.87
C SER A 358 15.97 -8.88 15.91
N THR A 359 15.01 -9.71 16.35
CA THR A 359 13.82 -10.06 15.58
C THR A 359 12.93 -8.83 15.40
N ALA A 360 12.69 -8.06 16.46
CA ALA A 360 11.93 -6.82 16.39
C ALA A 360 12.57 -5.80 15.44
N CYS A 361 13.90 -5.65 15.47
CA CYS A 361 14.63 -4.84 14.49
C CYS A 361 14.33 -5.29 13.05
N SER A 362 14.33 -6.59 12.78
CA SER A 362 14.05 -7.14 11.45
C SER A 362 12.61 -6.87 11.01
N TYR A 363 11.63 -7.12 11.87
CA TYR A 363 10.20 -6.89 11.60
C TYR A 363 9.86 -5.41 11.40
N LEU A 364 10.60 -4.52 12.06
CA LEU A 364 10.56 -3.07 11.85
C LEU A 364 11.52 -2.60 10.75
N ASP A 365 11.74 -3.42 9.73
CA ASP A 365 12.47 -3.10 8.51
C ASP A 365 13.99 -2.90 8.65
N ASN A 366 14.59 -3.68 9.55
CA ASN A 366 16.00 -3.57 9.97
C ASN A 366 16.32 -2.23 10.65
N LEU A 367 15.38 -1.69 11.41
CA LEU A 367 15.60 -0.50 12.24
C LEU A 367 16.73 -0.77 13.25
N LYS A 368 17.62 0.21 13.46
CA LYS A 368 18.75 0.04 14.40
C LYS A 368 18.21 -0.12 15.83
N ILE A 369 18.89 -0.94 16.62
CA ILE A 369 18.55 -1.20 18.03
C ILE A 369 18.27 0.08 18.83
N LYS A 370 19.12 1.11 18.67
CA LYS A 370 18.95 2.39 19.35
C LYS A 370 17.64 3.09 18.99
N ASP A 371 17.20 2.96 17.74
CA ASP A 371 16.02 3.63 17.22
C ASP A 371 14.75 2.85 17.63
N VAL A 372 14.82 1.51 17.74
CA VAL A 372 13.76 0.69 18.34
C VAL A 372 13.53 1.08 19.79
N ARG A 373 14.58 1.27 20.59
CA ARG A 373 14.45 1.72 21.99
C ARG A 373 13.86 3.12 22.12
N LEU A 374 14.15 4.03 21.19
CA LEU A 374 13.50 5.34 21.15
C LEU A 374 12.01 5.22 20.81
N LEU A 375 11.65 4.29 19.93
CA LEU A 375 10.28 3.99 19.57
C LEU A 375 9.50 3.42 20.78
N GLU A 376 10.07 2.47 21.52
CA GLU A 376 9.50 1.94 22.78
C GLU A 376 9.18 3.06 23.77
N ARG A 377 10.14 3.97 24.02
CA ARG A 377 9.95 5.12 24.92
C ARG A 377 8.83 6.04 24.45
N HIS A 378 8.80 6.33 23.15
CA HIS A 378 7.74 7.15 22.57
C HIS A 378 6.34 6.56 22.80
N TYR A 379 6.17 5.24 22.66
CA TYR A 379 4.91 4.56 22.92
C TYR A 379 4.60 4.36 24.41
N ALA A 380 5.62 4.27 25.26
CA ALA A 380 5.47 4.26 26.72
C ALA A 380 5.15 5.64 27.30
N GLY A 381 5.22 6.71 26.51
CA GLY A 381 5.01 8.09 26.96
C GLY A 381 6.15 8.66 27.80
N VAL A 382 7.37 8.12 27.66
CA VAL A 382 8.57 8.45 28.45
C VAL A 382 9.63 9.18 27.64
#